data_AF-A0A968KGR7-F1
#
_entry.id   AF-A0A968KGR7-F1
#
_cell.length_a   1.000
_cell.length_b   1.000
_cell.length_c   1.000
_cell.angle_alpha   90.00
_cell.angle_beta   90.00
_cell.angle_gamma   90.00
#
_symmetry.space_group_name_H-M   'P 1'
#
loop_
_entity.id
_entity.type
_entity.pdbx_description
1 polymer ?
#
loop_
_entity_poly.entity_id
_entity_poly.type
_entity_poly.pdbx_seq_one_letter_code
_entity_poly.pdbx_strand_id
1 'polypeptide(L)'
;GPLIFGHAHPRIVEAVQRQAEVGTSYGTTTQLEIQLAEKIVQSVPSIEVVRMVNSGTEAGMSALRLARGATGRDKILKFEGC
;
A
#
# COMPACT_ATOMS: atom_id res chain seq x y z
N GLY A 1 1.54 12.81 8.48
CA GLY A 1 0.86 12.98 7.18
C GLY A 1 1.68 12.35 6.06
N PRO A 2 1.16 12.26 4.83
CA PRO A 2 1.84 11.53 3.74
C PRO A 2 3.18 12.15 3.32
N LEU A 3 3.42 13.44 3.62
CA LEU A 3 4.64 14.17 3.26
C LEU A 3 5.77 14.02 4.29
N ILE A 4 6.15 12.79 4.67
CA ILE A 4 7.20 12.54 5.68
C ILE A 4 8.57 13.09 5.27
N PHE A 5 8.83 13.24 3.96
CA PHE A 5 10.07 13.78 3.40
C PHE A 5 9.97 15.26 2.98
N GLY A 6 8.90 15.96 3.34
CA GLY A 6 8.64 17.33 2.88
C GLY A 6 8.03 17.39 1.46
N HIS A 7 8.01 18.58 0.87
CA HIS A 7 7.25 18.85 -0.36
C HIS A 7 7.95 18.42 -1.66
N ALA A 8 9.28 18.43 -1.70
CA ALA A 8 10.04 18.23 -2.93
C ALA A 8 11.42 17.60 -2.67
N HIS A 9 11.44 16.46 -1.96
CA HIS A 9 12.70 15.78 -1.65
C HIS A 9 13.43 15.37 -2.94
N PRO A 10 14.68 15.82 -3.19
CA PRO A 10 15.35 15.68 -4.50
C PRO A 10 15.38 14.24 -5.03
N ARG A 11 15.71 13.27 -4.17
CA ARG A 11 15.74 11.84 -4.56
C ARG A 11 14.38 11.27 -4.98
N ILE A 12 13.28 11.80 -4.43
CA ILE A 12 11.92 11.33 -4.78
C ILE A 12 11.53 11.92 -6.14
N VAL A 13 11.77 13.21 -6.33
CA VAL A 13 11.51 13.90 -7.61
C VAL A 13 12.27 13.22 -8.74
N GLU A 14 13.56 12.95 -8.54
CA GLU A 14 14.40 12.27 -9.53
C GLU A 14 13.90 10.84 -9.85
N ALA A 15 13.50 10.07 -8.83
CA ALA A 15 12.98 8.72 -9.03
C ALA A 15 11.66 8.72 -9.83
N VAL A 16 10.77 9.68 -9.55
CA VAL A 16 9.51 9.84 -10.28
C VAL A 16 9.77 10.25 -11.73
N GLN A 17 10.69 11.19 -11.97
CA GLN A 17 11.07 11.62 -13.32
C GLN A 17 11.63 10.46 -14.16
N ARG A 18 12.60 9.72 -13.62
CA ARG A 18 13.16 8.55 -14.30
C ARG A 18 12.12 7.48 -14.62
N GLN A 19 11.17 7.22 -13.71
CA GLN A 19 10.11 6.26 -13.99
C GLN A 19 9.16 6.77 -15.07
N ALA A 20 8.81 8.06 -15.06
CA ALA A 20 7.93 8.65 -16.06
C ALA A 20 8.50 8.57 -17.48
N GLU A 21 9.83 8.63 -17.64
CA GLU A 21 10.51 8.46 -18.93
C GLU A 21 10.33 7.06 -19.54
N VAL A 22 10.16 6.02 -18.72
CA VAL A 22 9.98 4.63 -19.16
C VAL A 22 8.53 4.14 -19.08
N GLY A 23 7.61 4.98 -18.61
CA GLY A 23 6.17 4.72 -18.55
C GLY A 23 5.59 4.56 -17.13
N THR A 24 4.27 4.74 -17.01
CA THR A 24 3.55 4.75 -15.72
C THR A 24 2.41 3.74 -15.64
N SER A 25 2.03 3.12 -16.76
CA SER A 25 0.97 2.11 -16.83
C SER A 25 1.31 1.08 -17.89
N TYR A 26 1.52 -0.16 -17.47
CA TYR A 26 1.97 -1.26 -18.34
C TYR A 26 0.90 -2.30 -18.63
N GLY A 27 -0.26 -2.24 -17.96
CA GLY A 27 -1.33 -3.23 -18.11
C GLY A 27 -0.96 -4.65 -17.61
N THR A 28 0.18 -4.78 -16.94
CA THR A 28 0.71 -6.04 -16.41
C THR A 28 1.54 -5.77 -15.15
N THR A 29 1.90 -6.82 -14.44
CA THR A 29 2.75 -6.78 -13.25
C THR A 29 4.17 -6.33 -13.60
N THR A 30 4.83 -5.66 -12.65
CA THR A 30 6.21 -5.17 -12.81
C THR A 30 7.14 -5.76 -11.75
N GLN A 31 8.46 -5.63 -11.92
CA GLN A 31 9.40 -6.01 -10.86
C GLN A 31 9.34 -5.04 -9.66
N LEU A 32 8.96 -3.78 -9.90
CA LEU A 32 8.93 -2.74 -8.86
C LEU A 32 7.88 -3.03 -7.77
N GLU A 33 6.72 -3.57 -8.13
CA GLU A 33 5.70 -3.97 -7.15
C GLU A 33 6.19 -5.11 -6.25
N ILE A 34 6.96 -6.07 -6.78
CA ILE A 34 7.54 -7.18 -6.01
C ILE A 34 8.57 -6.63 -5.01
N GLN A 35 9.50 -5.79 -5.49
CA GLN A 35 10.51 -5.16 -4.64
C GLN A 35 9.88 -4.31 -3.53
N LEU A 36 8.79 -3.60 -3.82
CA LEU A 36 8.05 -2.84 -2.82
C LEU A 36 7.37 -3.78 -1.81
N ALA A 37 6.73 -4.87 -2.26
CA ALA A 37 6.09 -5.84 -1.39
C ALA A 37 7.09 -6.49 -0.42
N GLU A 38 8.26 -6.91 -0.92
CA GLU A 38 9.34 -7.49 -0.10
C GLU A 38 9.83 -6.51 0.96
N LYS A 39 10.03 -5.24 0.60
CA LYS A 39 10.43 -4.19 1.56
C LYS A 39 9.41 -3.99 2.66
N ILE A 40 8.11 -4.05 2.34
CA ILE A 40 7.04 -3.91 3.34
C ILE A 40 7.06 -5.10 4.31
N VAL A 41 7.11 -6.33 3.79
CA VAL A 41 7.16 -7.57 4.60
C VAL A 41 8.39 -7.56 5.53
N GLN A 42 9.55 -7.14 5.02
CA GLN A 42 10.77 -7.00 5.83
C GLN A 42 10.63 -5.92 6.92
N SER A 43 9.87 -4.85 6.66
CA SER A 43 9.71 -3.73 7.59
C SER A 43 8.64 -3.99 8.66
N VAL A 44 7.67 -4.87 8.40
CA VAL A 44 6.57 -5.20 9.31
C VAL A 44 6.48 -6.73 9.45
N PRO A 45 7.20 -7.33 10.43
CA PRO A 45 7.39 -8.79 10.50
C PRO A 45 6.11 -9.63 10.67
N SER A 46 4.99 -9.02 11.07
CA SER A 46 3.70 -9.70 11.19
C SER A 46 2.96 -9.87 9.86
N ILE A 47 3.46 -9.28 8.77
CA ILE A 47 2.86 -9.37 7.44
C ILE A 47 3.60 -10.43 6.64
N GLU A 48 2.89 -11.48 6.20
CA GLU A 48 3.44 -12.53 5.33
C GLU A 48 3.21 -12.24 3.85
N VAL A 49 2.05 -11.65 3.52
CA VAL A 49 1.64 -11.32 2.15
C VAL A 49 0.96 -9.95 2.15
N VAL A 50 1.24 -9.14 1.12
CA VAL A 50 0.65 -7.80 0.96
C VAL A 50 -0.04 -7.66 -0.39
N ARG A 51 -1.12 -6.88 -0.40
CA ARG A 51 -1.81 -6.43 -1.61
C ARG A 51 -1.85 -4.91 -1.60
N MET A 52 -1.40 -4.29 -2.69
CA MET A 52 -1.43 -2.84 -2.85
C MET A 52 -2.85 -2.34 -3.20
N VAL A 53 -3.18 -1.14 -2.71
CA VAL A 53 -4.42 -0.39 -3.00
C VAL A 53 -4.07 1.09 -3.10
N ASN A 54 -4.99 1.93 -3.58
CA ASN A 54 -4.68 3.33 -3.91
C ASN A 54 -4.88 4.29 -2.73
N SER A 55 -5.54 3.85 -1.66
CA SER A 55 -5.79 4.70 -0.50
C SER A 55 -5.91 3.93 0.81
N GLY A 56 -5.75 4.64 1.94
CA GLY A 56 -5.99 4.08 3.26
C GLY A 56 -7.45 3.65 3.47
N THR A 57 -8.41 4.36 2.88
CA THR A 57 -9.83 3.98 2.90
C THR A 57 -10.05 2.62 2.23
N GLU A 58 -9.48 2.41 1.04
CA GLU A 58 -9.54 1.11 0.35
C GLU A 58 -8.86 0.01 1.15
N ALA A 59 -7.74 0.30 1.81
CA ALA A 59 -7.05 -0.66 2.67
C ALA A 59 -7.96 -1.10 3.83
N GLY A 60 -8.57 -0.14 4.53
CA GLY A 60 -9.51 -0.41 5.62
C GLY A 60 -10.73 -1.21 5.16
N MET A 61 -11.37 -0.80 4.07
CA MET A 61 -12.51 -1.53 3.49
C MET A 61 -12.13 -2.96 3.08
N SER A 62 -10.96 -3.13 2.47
CA SER A 62 -10.46 -4.46 2.04
C SER A 62 -10.17 -5.36 3.23
N ALA A 63 -9.55 -4.83 4.29
CA ALA A 63 -9.26 -5.57 5.51
C ALA A 63 -10.56 -6.05 6.20
N LEU A 64 -11.57 -5.17 6.31
CA LEU A 64 -12.87 -5.54 6.86
C LEU A 64 -13.56 -6.63 6.04
N ARG A 65 -13.53 -6.50 4.71
CA ARG A 65 -14.09 -7.52 3.81
C ARG A 65 -13.38 -8.86 3.97
N LEU A 66 -12.06 -8.86 4.07
CA LEU A 66 -11.26 -10.07 4.29
C LEU A 66 -11.60 -10.72 5.65
N ALA A 67 -11.65 -9.94 6.73
CA ALA A 67 -11.98 -10.43 8.07
C ALA A 67 -13.37 -11.09 8.12
N ARG A 68 -14.37 -10.48 7.47
CA ARG A 68 -15.71 -11.08 7.35
C ARG A 68 -15.69 -12.37 6.53
N GLY A 69 -15.03 -12.36 5.36
CA GLY A 69 -14.92 -13.54 4.50
C GLY A 69 -14.22 -14.72 5.18
N ALA A 70 -13.18 -14.45 5.97
CA ALA A 70 -12.42 -15.47 6.69
C ALA A 70 -13.15 -16.02 7.93
N THR A 71 -13.99 -15.20 8.60
CA THR A 71 -14.60 -15.57 9.89
C THR A 71 -16.10 -15.85 9.85
N GLY A 72 -16.80 -15.40 8.81
CA GLY A 72 -18.27 -15.45 8.72
C GLY A 72 -19.02 -14.53 9.70
N ARG A 73 -18.32 -13.60 10.36
CA ARG A 73 -18.91 -12.71 11.38
C ARG A 73 -19.27 -11.36 10.78
N ASP A 74 -20.44 -10.83 11.10
CA ASP A 74 -20.91 -9.54 10.58
C ASP A 74 -20.41 -8.33 11.37
N LYS A 75 -20.33 -8.48 12.69
CA LYS A 75 -20.02 -7.40 13.63
C LYS A 75 -18.53 -7.07 13.65
N ILE A 76 -18.22 -5.77 13.64
CA ILE A 76 -16.87 -5.22 13.77
C ILE A 76 -16.84 -4.31 14.98
N LEU A 77 -15.85 -4.48 15.84
CA LEU A 77 -15.58 -3.58 16.96
C LEU A 77 -14.72 -2.41 16.45
N LYS A 78 -15.15 -1.18 16.72
CA LYS A 78 -14.43 0.05 16.40
C LYS A 78 -14.56 1.03 17.56
N PHE A 79 -13.51 1.79 17.83
CA PHE A 79 -13.50 2.80 18.87
C PHE A 79 -13.88 4.18 18.31
N GLU A 80 -14.32 5.08 19.18
CA GLU A 80 -14.53 6.47 18.82
C GLU A 80 -13.17 7.18 18.65
N GLY A 81 -13.08 8.11 17.69
CA GLY A 81 -11.85 8.86 17.42
C GLY A 81 -10.82 8.20 16.51
N CYS A 82 -11.10 6.99 15.99
CA CYS A 82 -10.31 6.33 14.95
C CYS A 82 -11.07 6.15 13.62
#